data_AF-A0A9P7FN09-F1
#
_entry.id   AF-A0A9P7FN09-F1
#
_cell.length_a   1.000
_cell.length_b   1.000
_cell.length_c   1.000
_cell.angle_alpha   90.00
_cell.angle_beta   90.00
_cell.angle_gamma   90.00
#
_symmetry.space_group_name_H-M   'P 1'
#
loop_
_entity.id
_entity.type
_entity.pdbx_description
1 polymer ?
#
loop_
_entity_poly.entity_id
_entity_poly.type
_entity_poly.pdbx_seq_one_letter_code
_entity_poly.pdbx_strand_id
1 'polypeptide(L)'
;MHGGHYSSADVIVPSVSKNRPIVSGAVTIPEASVLLIMLVAAIFYILLLSLVGLPACGGTYPLMKRWMYWPSLYLGFAASWAVPFMWVAITGEFDWGMILNVGVASCCWTCLYDTIYACQDKKDNEKAGVKFMAVRLGDGICPALSVFDVMFFVCLLWAGYLNGQHLLFYMIGVIAPFLLCLWHIWSFDHNDP
;
A
#
# COMPACT_ATOMS: atom_id res chain seq x y z
N MET A 1 -9.69 12.36 -43.23
CA MET A 1 -10.63 12.91 -42.22
C MET A 1 -10.98 11.81 -41.24
N HIS A 2 -10.33 11.79 -40.07
CA HIS A 2 -10.89 11.20 -38.85
C HIS A 2 -10.12 11.79 -37.68
N GLY A 3 -10.65 12.90 -37.15
CA GLY A 3 -10.16 13.52 -35.93
C GLY A 3 -10.64 12.71 -34.73
N GLY A 4 -9.72 11.96 -34.13
CA GLY A 4 -9.94 11.40 -32.80
C GLY A 4 -9.87 12.53 -31.78
N HIS A 5 -10.95 12.73 -31.03
CA HIS A 5 -11.02 13.65 -29.90
C HIS A 5 -10.04 13.18 -28.82
N TYR A 6 -8.82 13.72 -28.81
CA TYR A 6 -7.92 13.61 -27.67
C TYR A 6 -8.48 14.50 -26.55
N SER A 7 -8.85 13.86 -25.44
CA SER A 7 -9.25 14.55 -24.21
C SER A 7 -8.07 15.35 -23.68
N SER A 8 -8.30 16.62 -23.33
CA SER A 8 -7.30 17.65 -23.03
C SER A 8 -6.37 17.36 -21.83
N ALA A 9 -6.49 16.21 -21.18
CA ALA A 9 -5.70 15.81 -20.02
C ALA A 9 -4.39 15.04 -20.38
N ASP A 10 -4.33 14.39 -21.55
CA ASP A 10 -3.20 13.51 -21.91
C ASP A 10 -1.97 14.27 -22.47
N VAL A 11 -2.10 15.58 -22.70
CA VAL A 11 -1.03 16.43 -23.27
C VAL A 11 0.00 16.87 -22.20
N ILE A 12 -0.28 16.68 -20.91
CA ILE A 12 0.45 17.37 -19.83
C ILE A 12 1.76 16.66 -19.43
N VAL A 13 1.99 15.39 -19.76
CA VAL A 13 3.24 14.66 -19.37
C VAL A 13 3.78 13.76 -20.50
N PRO A 14 4.68 14.25 -21.38
CA PRO A 14 5.08 13.55 -22.61
C PRO A 14 5.98 12.32 -22.42
N SER A 15 6.69 12.20 -21.29
CA SER A 15 7.67 11.13 -21.06
C SER A 15 7.06 9.82 -20.55
N VAL A 16 5.87 9.87 -19.93
CA VAL A 16 5.22 8.70 -19.27
C VAL A 16 3.97 8.22 -20.04
N SER A 17 3.50 8.96 -21.04
CA SER A 17 2.26 8.68 -21.77
C SER A 17 2.43 7.82 -23.03
N LYS A 18 3.64 7.71 -23.60
CA LYS A 18 3.87 7.00 -24.88
C LYS A 18 3.69 5.47 -24.81
N ASN A 19 3.93 4.85 -23.67
CA ASN A 19 3.84 3.38 -23.51
C ASN A 19 2.56 2.90 -22.81
N ARG A 20 1.57 3.78 -22.61
CA ARG A 20 0.30 3.37 -22.01
C ARG A 20 -0.50 2.57 -23.03
N PRO A 21 -1.00 1.36 -22.71
CA PRO A 21 -1.62 0.44 -23.69
C PRO A 21 -2.77 1.04 -24.51
N ILE A 22 -3.52 1.98 -23.91
CA ILE A 22 -4.64 2.69 -24.56
C ILE A 22 -4.14 3.79 -25.50
N VAL A 23 -3.05 4.48 -25.16
CA VAL A 23 -2.46 5.57 -25.95
C VAL A 23 -1.58 5.02 -27.09
N SER A 24 -0.96 3.86 -26.88
CA SER A 24 -0.16 3.15 -27.89
C SER A 24 -0.99 2.32 -28.87
N GLY A 25 -2.32 2.25 -28.68
CA GLY A 25 -3.23 1.45 -29.51
C GLY A 25 -3.05 -0.06 -29.36
N ALA A 26 -2.32 -0.52 -28.34
CA ALA A 26 -2.12 -1.95 -28.07
C ALA A 26 -3.39 -2.61 -27.50
N VAL A 27 -4.26 -1.82 -26.87
CA VAL A 27 -5.56 -2.25 -26.35
C VAL A 27 -6.62 -1.24 -26.78
N THR A 28 -7.72 -1.72 -27.33
CA THR A 28 -8.86 -0.88 -27.72
C THR A 28 -9.71 -0.49 -26.50
N ILE A 29 -10.38 0.66 -26.56
CA ILE A 29 -11.30 1.13 -25.51
C ILE A 29 -12.35 0.07 -25.10
N PRO A 30 -12.99 -0.68 -26.01
CA PRO A 30 -13.91 -1.74 -25.62
C PRO A 30 -13.23 -2.90 -24.88
N GLU A 31 -12.03 -3.32 -25.26
CA GLU A 31 -11.28 -4.37 -24.54
C GLU A 31 -10.92 -3.93 -23.11
N ALA A 32 -10.44 -2.69 -22.96
CA ALA A 32 -10.17 -2.10 -21.64
C ALA A 32 -11.45 -2.00 -20.78
N SER A 33 -12.59 -1.69 -21.40
CA SER A 33 -13.88 -1.61 -20.70
C SER A 33 -14.37 -2.99 -20.23
N VAL A 34 -14.23 -4.03 -21.06
CA VAL A 34 -14.57 -5.41 -20.70
C VAL A 34 -13.68 -5.89 -19.56
N LEU A 35 -12.38 -5.60 -19.61
CA LEU A 35 -11.45 -5.91 -18.51
C LEU A 35 -11.85 -5.21 -17.22
N LEU A 36 -12.19 -3.91 -17.28
CA LEU A 36 -12.65 -3.15 -16.12
C LEU A 36 -13.92 -3.77 -15.51
N ILE A 37 -14.91 -4.12 -16.34
CA ILE A 37 -16.16 -4.75 -15.89
C ILE A 37 -15.86 -6.11 -15.22
N MET A 38 -15.00 -6.94 -15.83
CA MET A 38 -14.61 -8.22 -15.23
C MET A 38 -13.90 -8.04 -13.89
N LEU A 39 -12.99 -7.06 -13.78
CA LEU A 39 -12.28 -6.77 -12.54
C LEU A 39 -13.23 -6.29 -11.44
N VAL A 40 -14.13 -5.37 -11.78
CA VAL A 40 -15.16 -4.86 -10.85
C VAL A 40 -16.10 -5.98 -10.42
N ALA A 41 -16.52 -6.85 -11.34
CA ALA A 41 -17.38 -7.99 -11.03
C ALA A 41 -16.68 -9.02 -10.13
N ALA A 42 -15.39 -9.30 -10.37
CA ALA A 42 -14.59 -10.20 -9.54
C ALA A 42 -14.39 -9.63 -8.12
N ILE A 43 -14.06 -8.34 -8.02
CA ILE A 43 -13.98 -7.64 -6.73
C ILE A 43 -15.34 -7.68 -6.04
N PHE A 44 -16.44 -7.38 -6.74
CA PHE A 44 -17.78 -7.43 -6.17
C PHE A 44 -18.19 -8.83 -5.70
N TYR A 45 -17.81 -9.88 -6.42
CA TYR A 45 -18.04 -11.27 -6.02
C TYR A 45 -17.25 -11.63 -4.74
N ILE A 46 -15.99 -11.23 -4.66
CA ILE A 46 -15.17 -11.39 -3.44
C ILE A 46 -15.76 -10.57 -2.28
N LEU A 47 -16.29 -9.38 -2.55
CA LEU A 47 -16.94 -8.51 -1.57
C LEU A 47 -18.27 -9.09 -1.05
N LEU A 48 -19.05 -9.78 -1.89
CA LEU A 48 -20.26 -10.49 -1.47
C LEU A 48 -19.95 -11.66 -0.54
N LEU A 49 -18.81 -12.32 -0.75
CA LEU A 49 -18.32 -13.41 0.11
C LEU A 49 -17.68 -12.90 1.42
N SER A 50 -17.17 -11.66 1.42
CA SER A 50 -16.59 -11.00 2.58
C SER A 50 -17.57 -9.97 3.16
N LEU A 51 -18.57 -10.45 3.90
CA LEU A 51 -19.33 -9.58 4.78
C LEU A 51 -18.36 -8.90 5.76
N VAL A 52 -18.13 -7.59 5.57
CA VAL A 52 -17.58 -6.57 6.50
C VAL A 52 -16.29 -5.86 6.01
N GLY A 53 -16.46 -4.59 5.63
CA GLY A 53 -15.52 -3.50 5.98
C GLY A 53 -14.45 -3.08 4.97
N LEU A 54 -13.99 -3.96 4.08
CA LEU A 54 -12.87 -3.67 3.16
C LEU A 54 -13.08 -2.47 2.20
N PRO A 55 -14.26 -2.30 1.54
CA PRO A 55 -14.45 -1.22 0.59
C PRO A 55 -14.76 0.14 1.24
N ALA A 56 -15.26 0.15 2.49
CA ALA A 56 -15.62 1.40 3.18
C ALA A 56 -14.38 2.21 3.60
N CYS A 57 -13.32 1.52 4.08
CA CYS A 57 -12.08 2.19 4.46
C CYS A 57 -11.19 2.51 3.24
N GLY A 58 -11.08 1.59 2.27
CA GLY A 58 -10.32 1.85 1.05
C GLY A 58 -10.91 2.97 0.18
N GLY A 59 -12.25 3.02 0.05
CA GLY A 59 -12.94 4.03 -0.75
C GLY A 59 -12.90 5.45 -0.16
N THR A 60 -12.72 5.57 1.16
CA THR A 60 -12.61 6.87 1.85
C THR A 60 -11.16 7.34 2.01
N TYR A 61 -10.16 6.50 1.74
CA TYR A 61 -8.75 6.87 1.76
C TYR A 61 -8.40 8.11 0.89
N PRO A 62 -8.91 8.25 -0.36
CA PRO A 62 -8.68 9.46 -1.15
C PRO A 62 -9.20 10.74 -0.48
N LEU A 63 -10.30 10.64 0.28
CA LEU A 63 -10.82 11.75 1.06
C LEU A 63 -9.92 12.01 2.28
N MET A 64 -9.47 10.98 2.99
CA MET A 64 -8.61 11.14 4.17
C MET A 64 -7.32 11.90 3.87
N LYS A 65 -6.74 11.73 2.68
CA LYS A 65 -5.57 12.51 2.23
C LYS A 65 -5.78 14.04 2.25
N ARG A 66 -7.03 14.50 2.17
CA ARG A 66 -7.37 15.94 2.22
C ARG A 66 -7.61 16.46 3.64
N TRP A 67 -7.95 15.59 4.59
CA TRP A 67 -8.40 15.97 5.94
C TRP A 67 -7.40 15.58 7.04
N MET A 68 -6.61 14.53 6.85
CA MET A 68 -5.74 13.94 7.88
C MET A 68 -4.27 14.01 7.44
N TYR A 69 -3.38 14.37 8.37
CA TYR A 69 -1.92 14.43 8.13
C TYR A 69 -1.26 13.03 8.13
N TRP A 70 -2.00 12.00 8.51
CA TRP A 70 -1.51 10.61 8.67
C TRP A 70 -2.33 9.64 7.80
N PRO A 71 -2.46 9.87 6.48
CA PRO A 71 -3.23 8.98 5.61
C PRO A 71 -2.65 7.56 5.59
N SER A 72 -1.34 7.41 5.79
CA SER A 72 -0.64 6.13 5.82
C SER A 72 -1.10 5.22 6.97
N LEU A 73 -1.40 5.79 8.15
CA LEU A 73 -1.99 5.03 9.27
C LEU A 73 -3.40 4.55 8.96
N TYR A 74 -4.21 5.42 8.33
CA TYR A 74 -5.57 5.06 7.92
C TYR A 74 -5.56 3.95 6.86
N LEU A 75 -4.64 4.04 5.89
CA LEU A 75 -4.44 3.01 4.89
C LEU A 75 -3.96 1.69 5.53
N GLY A 76 -3.03 1.77 6.48
CA GLY A 76 -2.55 0.60 7.21
C GLY A 76 -3.67 -0.11 7.96
N PHE A 77 -4.55 0.65 8.63
CA PHE A 77 -5.73 0.09 9.28
C PHE A 77 -6.69 -0.56 8.27
N ALA A 78 -6.94 0.12 7.15
CA ALA A 78 -7.80 -0.41 6.08
C ALA A 78 -7.26 -1.72 5.48
N ALA A 79 -5.95 -1.79 5.24
CA ALA A 79 -5.28 -2.99 4.73
C ALA A 79 -5.29 -4.14 5.75
N SER A 80 -5.10 -3.83 7.03
CA SER A 80 -5.07 -4.81 8.11
C SER A 80 -6.44 -5.38 8.46
N TRP A 81 -7.52 -4.77 7.96
CA TRP A 81 -8.87 -5.29 8.15
C TRP A 81 -9.07 -6.67 7.50
N ALA A 82 -8.25 -7.07 6.53
CA ALA A 82 -8.29 -8.41 5.93
C ALA A 82 -7.77 -9.53 6.87
N VAL A 83 -6.94 -9.18 7.86
CA VAL A 83 -6.27 -10.15 8.75
C VAL A 83 -7.23 -11.04 9.54
N PRO A 84 -8.24 -10.53 10.28
CA PRO A 84 -9.15 -11.39 11.04
C PRO A 84 -9.90 -12.39 10.15
N PHE A 85 -10.33 -11.98 8.95
CA PHE A 85 -11.05 -12.86 8.03
C PHE A 85 -10.15 -13.97 7.50
N MET A 86 -8.92 -13.62 7.09
CA MET A 86 -7.97 -14.60 6.61
C MET A 86 -7.58 -15.59 7.72
N TRP A 87 -7.39 -15.10 8.94
CA TRP A 87 -7.07 -15.93 10.09
C TRP A 87 -8.15 -16.97 10.36
N VAL A 88 -9.41 -16.54 10.48
CA VAL A 88 -10.55 -17.44 10.72
C VAL A 88 -10.76 -18.39 9.54
N ALA A 89 -10.56 -17.92 8.30
CA ALA A 89 -10.72 -18.76 7.10
C ALA A 89 -9.72 -19.92 7.04
N ILE A 90 -8.50 -19.73 7.54
CA ILE A 90 -7.44 -20.74 7.52
C ILE A 90 -7.48 -21.63 8.77
N THR A 91 -7.63 -21.01 9.95
CA THR A 91 -7.50 -21.72 11.24
C THR A 91 -8.82 -22.23 11.79
N GLY A 92 -9.95 -21.67 11.36
CA GLY A 92 -11.27 -21.95 11.94
C GLY A 92 -11.48 -21.35 13.33
N GLU A 93 -10.48 -20.67 13.90
CA GLU A 93 -10.49 -20.14 15.26
C GLU A 93 -10.29 -18.62 15.25
N PHE A 94 -10.75 -17.97 16.32
CA PHE A 94 -10.59 -16.53 16.50
C PHE A 94 -9.58 -16.25 17.62
N ASP A 95 -8.33 -15.95 17.25
CA ASP A 95 -7.27 -15.56 18.19
C ASP A 95 -7.01 -14.06 18.11
N TRP A 96 -7.54 -13.30 19.08
CA TRP A 96 -7.33 -11.86 19.16
C TRP A 96 -5.86 -11.47 19.30
N GLY A 97 -5.04 -12.26 20.02
CA GLY A 97 -3.64 -11.94 20.24
C GLY A 97 -2.87 -11.97 18.92
N MET A 98 -3.07 -13.03 18.15
CA MET A 98 -2.39 -13.21 16.87
C MET A 98 -2.95 -12.29 15.77
N ILE A 99 -4.26 -12.12 15.70
CA ILE A 99 -4.91 -11.21 14.75
C ILE A 99 -4.44 -9.77 14.98
N LEU A 100 -4.38 -9.30 16.23
CA LEU A 100 -3.90 -7.96 16.54
C LEU A 100 -2.40 -7.83 16.27
N ASN A 101 -1.59 -8.83 16.61
CA ASN A 101 -0.15 -8.81 16.35
C ASN A 101 0.15 -8.68 14.85
N VAL A 102 -0.45 -9.54 14.02
CA VAL A 102 -0.29 -9.51 12.55
C VAL A 102 -0.93 -8.26 11.95
N GLY A 103 -2.05 -7.80 12.50
CA GLY A 103 -2.68 -6.53 12.10
C GLY A 103 -1.77 -5.33 12.34
N VAL A 104 -1.09 -5.26 13.50
CA VAL A 104 -0.10 -4.22 13.77
C VAL A 104 1.08 -4.32 12.81
N ALA A 105 1.59 -5.53 12.54
CA ALA A 105 2.64 -5.73 11.54
C ALA A 105 2.22 -5.19 10.17
N SER A 106 1.04 -5.57 9.69
CA SER A 106 0.48 -5.11 8.41
C SER A 106 0.32 -3.58 8.36
N CYS A 107 -0.15 -2.95 9.44
CA CYS A 107 -0.21 -1.48 9.56
C CYS A 107 1.17 -0.84 9.44
N CYS A 108 2.19 -1.37 10.14
CA CYS A 108 3.55 -0.82 10.12
C CYS A 108 4.17 -0.90 8.73
N TRP A 109 4.06 -2.08 8.09
CA TRP A 109 4.52 -2.28 6.73
C TRP A 109 3.85 -1.30 5.76
N THR A 110 2.52 -1.12 5.89
CA THR A 110 1.76 -0.17 5.09
C THR A 110 2.24 1.26 5.27
N CYS A 111 2.47 1.68 6.51
CA CYS A 111 3.01 3.00 6.79
C CYS A 111 4.41 3.19 6.20
N LEU A 112 5.25 2.16 6.28
CA LEU A 112 6.61 2.18 5.77
C LEU A 112 6.63 2.41 4.25
N TYR A 113 5.98 1.53 3.47
CA TYR A 113 6.03 1.67 2.01
C TYR A 113 5.23 2.89 1.51
N ASP A 114 4.07 3.21 2.10
CA ASP A 114 3.27 4.37 1.68
C ASP A 114 4.01 5.69 1.93
N THR A 115 4.81 5.76 3.01
CA THR A 115 5.66 6.93 3.28
C THR A 115 6.82 7.03 2.29
N ILE A 116 7.46 5.92 1.91
CA ILE A 116 8.51 5.91 0.88
C ILE A 116 7.96 6.41 -0.47
N TYR A 117 6.81 5.89 -0.90
CA TYR A 117 6.15 6.36 -2.13
C TYR A 117 5.73 7.83 -2.04
N ALA A 118 5.22 8.27 -0.89
CA ALA A 118 4.86 9.67 -0.70
C ALA A 118 6.06 10.62 -0.80
N CYS A 119 7.27 10.15 -0.44
CA CYS A 119 8.51 10.92 -0.61
C CYS A 119 8.92 11.04 -2.08
N GLN A 120 8.78 9.97 -2.87
CA GLN A 120 9.07 9.98 -4.31
C GLN A 120 8.10 10.91 -5.07
N ASP A 121 6.83 10.88 -4.71
CA ASP A 121 5.79 11.70 -5.35
C ASP A 121 5.72 13.13 -4.79
N LYS A 122 6.69 13.59 -3.98
CA LYS A 122 6.64 14.86 -3.23
C LYS A 122 6.28 16.06 -4.11
N LYS A 123 6.93 16.22 -5.27
CA LYS A 123 6.70 17.36 -6.18
C LYS A 123 5.29 17.40 -6.76
N ASP A 124 4.67 16.25 -7.03
CA ASP A 124 3.33 16.19 -7.59
C ASP A 124 2.25 16.24 -6.50
N ASN A 125 2.57 15.70 -5.32
CA ASN A 125 1.77 15.80 -4.11
C ASN A 125 1.66 17.24 -3.58
N GLU A 126 2.74 18.02 -3.66
CA GLU A 126 2.75 19.45 -3.32
C GLU A 126 1.84 20.27 -4.26
N LYS A 127 1.90 20.02 -5.58
CA LYS A 127 1.01 20.67 -6.57
C LYS A 127 -0.46 20.33 -6.33
N ALA A 128 -0.76 19.12 -5.88
CA ALA A 128 -2.11 18.67 -5.57
C ALA A 128 -2.63 19.19 -4.20
N GLY A 129 -1.80 19.91 -3.43
CA GLY A 129 -2.18 20.49 -2.14
C GLY A 129 -2.44 19.46 -1.05
N VAL A 130 -1.85 18.26 -1.18
CA VAL A 130 -2.14 17.15 -0.28
C VAL A 130 -1.21 17.20 0.94
N LYS A 131 -1.77 16.91 2.11
CA LYS A 131 -1.07 16.99 3.41
C LYS A 131 -0.52 15.62 3.77
N PHE A 132 0.80 15.44 3.74
CA PHE A 132 1.44 14.16 4.04
C PHE A 132 2.41 14.21 5.21
N MET A 133 2.62 13.05 5.84
CA MET A 133 3.53 12.86 6.96
C MET A 133 4.96 13.28 6.61
N ALA A 134 5.42 13.02 5.38
CA ALA A 134 6.73 13.44 4.88
C ALA A 134 6.94 14.96 4.94
N VAL A 135 5.92 15.77 4.63
CA VAL A 135 6.00 17.24 4.69
C VAL A 135 6.12 17.73 6.14
N ARG A 136 5.51 17.03 7.10
CA ARG A 136 5.51 17.42 8.51
C ARG A 136 6.73 16.90 9.28
N LEU A 137 7.25 15.73 8.92
CA LEU A 137 8.44 15.17 9.56
C LEU A 137 9.74 15.80 9.07
N GLY A 138 9.78 16.33 7.84
CA GLY A 138 11.00 16.92 7.28
C GLY A 138 12.17 15.94 7.38
N ASP A 139 13.25 16.35 8.03
CA ASP A 139 14.45 15.53 8.25
C ASP A 139 14.23 14.30 9.16
N GLY A 140 13.09 14.24 9.86
CA GLY A 140 12.72 13.13 10.76
C GLY A 140 12.12 11.90 10.08
N ILE A 141 12.03 11.86 8.75
CA ILE A 141 11.42 10.75 7.99
C ILE A 141 12.19 9.44 8.20
N CYS A 142 13.52 9.44 8.02
CA CYS A 142 14.30 8.20 8.11
C CYS A 142 14.19 7.54 9.49
N PRO A 143 14.31 8.27 10.63
CA PRO A 143 14.05 7.71 11.95
C PRO A 143 12.64 7.10 12.10
N ALA A 144 11.61 7.75 11.56
CA ALA A 144 10.25 7.24 11.66
C ALA A 144 10.05 5.96 10.82
N LEU A 145 10.64 5.90 9.61
CA LEU A 145 10.66 4.68 8.79
C LEU A 145 11.36 3.54 9.53
N SER A 146 12.51 3.79 10.16
CA SER A 146 13.21 2.77 10.96
C SER A 146 12.37 2.24 12.12
N VAL A 147 11.55 3.09 12.76
CA VAL A 147 10.63 2.64 13.83
C VAL A 147 9.55 1.72 13.26
N PHE A 148 8.93 2.05 12.13
CA PHE A 148 7.95 1.18 11.49
C PHE A 148 8.55 -0.15 11.02
N ASP A 149 9.78 -0.10 10.49
CA ASP A 149 10.52 -1.29 10.05
C ASP A 149 10.79 -2.24 11.22
N VAL A 150 11.40 -1.72 12.30
CA VAL A 150 11.69 -2.52 13.50
C VAL A 150 10.40 -3.09 14.11
N MET A 151 9.34 -2.28 14.21
CA MET A 151 8.07 -2.73 14.77
C MET A 151 7.43 -3.84 13.94
N PHE A 152 7.47 -3.74 12.61
CA PHE A 152 7.01 -4.80 11.71
C PHE A 152 7.74 -6.13 11.95
N PHE A 153 9.07 -6.11 11.98
CA PHE A 153 9.86 -7.33 12.16
C PHE A 153 9.78 -7.90 13.58
N VAL A 154 9.64 -7.06 14.61
CA VAL A 154 9.37 -7.52 15.99
C VAL A 154 8.03 -8.26 16.07
N CYS A 155 6.98 -7.76 15.41
CA CYS A 155 5.72 -8.47 15.33
C CYS A 155 5.87 -9.81 14.60
N LEU A 156 6.59 -9.86 13.47
CA LEU A 156 6.86 -11.12 12.76
C LEU A 156 7.64 -12.13 13.60
N LEU A 157 8.65 -11.69 14.36
CA LEU A 157 9.39 -12.55 15.29
C LEU A 157 8.47 -13.14 16.35
N TRP A 158 7.63 -12.29 16.95
CA TRP A 158 6.68 -12.71 17.97
C TRP A 158 5.64 -13.70 17.42
N ALA A 159 5.09 -13.41 16.25
CA ALA A 159 4.18 -14.29 15.51
C ALA A 159 4.83 -15.65 15.19
N GLY A 160 6.08 -15.64 14.73
CA GLY A 160 6.85 -16.86 14.46
C GLY A 160 7.07 -17.71 15.71
N TYR A 161 7.39 -17.05 16.83
CA TYR A 161 7.61 -17.72 18.12
C TYR A 161 6.33 -18.39 18.63
N LEU A 162 5.20 -17.67 18.62
CA LEU A 162 3.91 -18.20 19.08
C LEU A 162 3.42 -19.38 18.26
N ASN A 163 3.73 -19.43 16.96
CA ASN A 163 3.32 -20.51 16.06
C ASN A 163 4.36 -21.61 15.91
N GLY A 164 5.48 -21.56 16.64
CA GLY A 164 6.54 -22.57 16.58
C GLY A 164 7.16 -22.73 15.18
N GLN A 165 7.33 -21.61 14.46
CA GLN A 165 7.82 -21.64 13.07
C GLN A 165 9.24 -22.21 12.95
N HIS A 166 9.54 -22.80 11.80
CA HIS A 166 10.86 -23.40 11.53
C HIS A 166 11.96 -22.32 11.34
N LEU A 167 13.23 -22.70 11.53
CA LEU A 167 14.40 -21.80 11.38
C LEU A 167 14.41 -21.02 10.04
N LEU A 168 13.92 -21.64 8.96
CA LEU A 168 13.83 -21.01 7.64
C LEU A 168 12.95 -19.76 7.62
N PHE A 169 11.87 -19.74 8.40
CA PHE A 169 11.00 -18.56 8.55
C PHE A 169 11.80 -17.39 9.12
N TYR A 170 12.60 -17.62 10.16
CA TYR A 170 13.40 -16.58 10.77
C TYR A 170 14.53 -16.09 9.86
N MET A 171 15.24 -16.99 9.20
CA MET A 171 16.37 -16.61 8.34
C MET A 171 15.91 -15.87 7.08
N ILE A 172 14.95 -16.43 6.36
CA ILE A 172 14.52 -15.93 5.03
C ILE A 172 13.37 -14.94 5.15
N GLY A 173 12.45 -15.13 6.09
CA GLY A 173 11.25 -14.32 6.24
C GLY A 173 11.41 -13.11 7.17
N VAL A 174 12.43 -13.10 8.04
CA VAL A 174 12.63 -12.01 9.02
C VAL A 174 14.01 -11.36 8.87
N ILE A 175 15.09 -12.11 9.06
CA ILE A 175 16.44 -11.53 9.15
C ILE A 175 16.89 -10.95 7.81
N ALA A 176 16.81 -11.72 6.72
CA ALA A 176 17.24 -11.23 5.41
C ALA A 176 16.43 -10.00 4.94
N PRO A 177 15.08 -9.99 5.01
CA PRO A 177 14.29 -8.82 4.63
C PRO A 177 14.51 -7.62 5.56
N PHE A 178 14.74 -7.83 6.86
CA PHE A 178 15.05 -6.75 7.79
C PHE A 178 16.34 -6.02 7.43
N LEU A 179 17.41 -6.77 7.15
CA LEU A 179 18.68 -6.19 6.73
C LEU A 179 18.55 -5.44 5.40
N LEU A 180 17.76 -5.97 4.46
CA LEU A 180 17.47 -5.31 3.18
C LEU A 180 16.69 -4.00 3.38
N CYS A 181 15.66 -4.01 4.24
CA CYS A 181 14.87 -2.81 4.52
C CYS A 181 15.70 -1.74 5.25
N LEU A 182 16.50 -2.14 6.24
CA LEU A 182 17.44 -1.23 6.90
C LEU A 182 18.46 -0.63 5.93
N TRP A 183 19.03 -1.45 5.05
CA TRP A 183 19.95 -0.97 4.03
C TRP A 183 19.25 0.02 3.09
N HIS A 184 18.04 -0.29 2.62
CA HIS A 184 17.24 0.64 1.81
C HIS A 184 16.99 1.95 2.52
N ILE A 185 16.51 1.94 3.78
CA ILE A 185 16.24 3.15 4.55
C ILE A 185 17.51 3.98 4.78
N TRP A 186 18.66 3.33 4.96
CA TRP A 186 19.94 4.01 5.13
C TRP A 186 20.47 4.61 3.82
N SER A 187 20.31 3.91 2.70
CA SER A 187 20.66 4.42 1.37
C SER A 187 19.66 5.41 0.80
N PHE A 188 18.50 5.57 1.44
CA PHE A 188 17.41 6.39 0.96
C PHE A 188 17.75 7.88 1.11
N ASP A 189 18.02 8.53 -0.02
CA ASP A 189 18.12 9.98 -0.07
C ASP A 189 16.72 10.57 -0.28
N HIS A 190 16.17 11.20 0.76
CA HIS A 190 14.86 11.83 0.71
C HIS A 190 14.88 13.19 -0.03
N ASN A 191 16.06 13.67 -0.44
CA ASN A 191 16.24 14.92 -1.18
C ASN A 191 16.42 14.73 -2.69
N ASP A 192 16.69 13.51 -3.15
CA ASP A 192 16.77 13.18 -4.58
C ASP A 192 15.61 12.20 -4.94
N PRO A 193 14.52 12.70 -5.57
CA PRO A 193 13.34 11.90 -5.88
C PRO A 193 13.57 10.83 -6.95
#